data_AF-A0A087VTY3-F1
#
_entry.id   AF-A0A087VTY3-F1
#
_cell.length_a   1.000
_cell.length_b   1.000
_cell.length_c   1.000
_cell.angle_alpha   90.00
_cell.angle_beta   90.00
_cell.angle_gamma   90.00
#
_symmetry.space_group_name_H-M   'P 1'
#
loop_
_entity.id
_entity.type
_entity.pdbx_description
1 polymer ?
#
loop_
_entity_poly.entity_id
_entity_poly.type
_entity_poly.pdbx_seq_one_letter_code
_entity_poly.pdbx_strand_id
1 'polypeptide(L)'
;MLRKKQYHNLSGCIAGIYRHSRNNINRYIKSNGIRGTQNDLIIHLYDHPGLSQRQIARDLCVDPSLLARDLKALIEQGLVSREQNPSDRRVNMSSP
;
A
#
# COMPACT_ATOMS: atom_id res chain seq x y z
N MET A 1 -9.59 -28.24 -26.97
CA MET A 1 -9.29 -28.40 -25.53
C MET A 1 -7.97 -27.73 -25.08
N LEU A 2 -7.49 -26.68 -25.79
CA LEU A 2 -6.17 -26.04 -25.53
C LEU A 2 -6.23 -24.65 -24.86
N ARG A 3 -7.42 -24.06 -24.67
CA ARG A 3 -7.56 -22.70 -24.13
C ARG A 3 -7.46 -22.58 -22.60
N LYS A 4 -7.56 -23.67 -21.83
CA LYS A 4 -7.56 -23.61 -20.34
C LYS A 4 -6.17 -23.63 -19.67
N LYS A 5 -5.12 -24.10 -20.37
CA LYS A 5 -3.76 -24.23 -19.79
C LYS A 5 -3.01 -22.89 -19.69
N GLN A 6 -3.27 -21.94 -20.59
CA GLN A 6 -2.58 -20.65 -20.61
C GLN A 6 -3.02 -19.71 -19.46
N TYR A 7 -4.31 -19.76 -19.07
CA TYR A 7 -4.81 -18.95 -17.94
C TYR A 7 -4.24 -19.38 -16.58
N HIS A 8 -3.91 -20.67 -16.41
CA HIS A 8 -3.24 -21.16 -15.20
C HIS A 8 -1.81 -20.62 -15.04
N ASN A 9 -1.15 -20.29 -16.16
CA ASN A 9 0.20 -19.71 -16.14
C ASN A 9 0.18 -18.21 -15.87
N LEU A 10 -0.80 -17.46 -16.40
CA LEU A 10 -0.86 -16.02 -16.19
C LEU A 10 -1.16 -15.66 -14.74
N SER A 11 -2.17 -16.28 -14.12
CA SER A 11 -2.48 -16.08 -12.71
C SER A 11 -1.34 -16.55 -11.80
N GLY A 12 -0.67 -17.65 -12.17
CA GLY A 12 0.56 -18.11 -11.51
C GLY A 12 1.71 -17.11 -11.62
N CYS A 13 1.94 -16.52 -12.80
CA CYS A 13 2.96 -15.50 -13.03
C CYS A 13 2.66 -14.20 -12.28
N ILE A 14 1.40 -13.72 -12.29
CA ILE A 14 0.98 -12.53 -11.53
C ILE A 14 1.20 -12.78 -10.03
N ALA A 15 0.77 -13.93 -9.51
CA ALA A 15 1.00 -14.30 -8.11
C ALA A 15 2.50 -14.49 -7.79
N GLY A 16 3.30 -14.89 -8.76
CA GLY A 16 4.76 -15.00 -8.65
C GLY A 16 5.43 -13.63 -8.56
N ILE A 17 5.10 -12.72 -9.48
CA ILE A 17 5.58 -11.33 -9.50
C ILE A 17 5.17 -10.61 -8.22
N TYR A 18 3.91 -10.74 -7.81
CA TYR A 18 3.41 -10.13 -6.56
C TYR A 18 4.18 -10.64 -5.33
N ARG A 19 4.36 -11.96 -5.19
CA ARG A 19 5.13 -12.53 -4.07
C ARG A 19 6.60 -12.11 -4.11
N HIS A 20 7.20 -12.04 -5.29
CA HIS A 20 8.60 -11.65 -5.43
C HIS A 20 8.80 -10.18 -5.10
N SER A 21 7.93 -9.31 -5.59
CA SER A 21 7.92 -7.88 -5.26
C SER A 21 7.70 -7.68 -3.76
N ARG A 22 6.67 -8.33 -3.19
CA ARG A 22 6.38 -8.30 -1.75
C ARG A 22 7.55 -8.78 -0.89
N ASN A 23 8.26 -9.83 -1.29
CA ASN A 23 9.42 -10.34 -0.55
C ASN A 23 10.65 -9.44 -0.65
N ASN A 24 10.88 -8.82 -1.81
CA ASN A 24 11.97 -7.84 -1.97
C ASN A 24 11.69 -6.59 -1.16
N ILE A 25 10.47 -6.07 -1.24
CA ILE A 25 10.03 -4.93 -0.44
C ILE A 25 10.09 -5.29 1.05
N ASN A 26 9.55 -6.43 1.50
CA ASN A 26 9.67 -6.89 2.90
C ASN A 26 11.12 -7.03 3.38
N ARG A 27 12.06 -7.41 2.50
CA ARG A 27 13.49 -7.47 2.86
C ARG A 27 14.05 -6.08 3.13
N TYR A 28 13.70 -5.11 2.29
CA TYR A 28 14.08 -3.71 2.42
C TYR A 28 13.37 -3.01 3.60
N ILE A 29 12.15 -3.45 3.90
CA ILE A 29 11.27 -2.98 4.98
C ILE A 29 11.68 -3.54 6.34
N LYS A 30 12.08 -4.81 6.44
CA LYS A 30 12.52 -5.44 7.69
C LYS A 30 13.79 -4.80 8.25
N SER A 31 14.71 -4.35 7.40
CA SER A 31 15.89 -3.60 7.85
C SER A 31 15.56 -2.20 8.38
N ASN A 32 14.37 -1.68 8.06
CA ASN A 32 13.88 -0.35 8.47
C ASN A 32 12.73 -0.40 9.50
N GLY A 33 12.40 -1.57 10.04
CA GLY A 33 11.39 -1.74 11.10
C GLY A 33 9.93 -1.63 10.64
N ILE A 34 9.67 -1.68 9.33
CA ILE A 34 8.34 -1.49 8.74
C ILE A 34 7.56 -2.82 8.79
N ARG A 35 6.27 -2.79 9.17
CA ARG A 35 5.40 -3.99 9.34
C ARG A 35 4.66 -4.34 8.05
N GLY A 36 4.20 -5.59 7.91
CA GLY A 36 3.52 -6.06 6.69
C GLY A 36 2.29 -5.25 6.25
N THR A 37 1.53 -4.66 7.19
CA THR A 37 0.41 -3.75 6.89
C THR A 37 0.86 -2.41 6.29
N GLN A 38 2.04 -1.92 6.64
CA GLN A 38 2.60 -0.68 6.10
C GLN A 38 3.04 -0.84 4.64
N ASN A 39 3.49 -2.03 4.24
CA ASN A 39 3.77 -2.33 2.84
C ASN A 39 2.52 -2.19 1.96
N ASP A 40 1.44 -2.85 2.37
CA ASP A 40 0.20 -2.89 1.60
C ASP A 40 -0.41 -1.46 1.49
N LEU A 41 -0.20 -0.65 2.53
CA LEU A 41 -0.53 0.78 2.57
C LEU A 41 0.27 1.63 1.57
N ILE A 42 1.60 1.45 1.46
CA ILE A 42 2.44 2.20 0.52
C ILE A 42 2.00 1.89 -0.92
N ILE A 43 1.83 0.62 -1.25
CA ILE A 43 1.41 0.18 -2.59
C ILE A 43 0.05 0.80 -2.95
N HIS A 44 -0.91 0.75 -2.02
CA HIS A 44 -2.24 1.34 -2.23
C HIS A 44 -2.20 2.86 -2.48
N LEU A 45 -1.33 3.58 -1.76
CA LEU A 45 -1.17 5.02 -1.93
C LEU A 45 -0.45 5.41 -3.23
N TYR A 46 0.44 4.55 -3.72
CA TYR A 46 1.10 4.74 -5.01
C TYR A 46 0.09 4.63 -6.16
N ASP A 47 -0.78 3.61 -6.12
CA ASP A 47 -1.80 3.38 -7.14
C ASP A 47 -2.98 4.37 -7.04
N HIS A 48 -3.24 4.89 -5.83
CA HIS A 48 -4.36 5.78 -5.54
C HIS A 48 -3.93 6.99 -4.70
N PRO A 49 -3.17 7.94 -5.29
CA PRO A 49 -2.77 9.14 -4.58
C PRO A 49 -3.97 10.04 -4.29
N GLY A 50 -3.88 10.84 -3.23
CA GLY A 50 -4.91 11.82 -2.91
C GLY A 50 -6.07 11.28 -2.09
N LEU A 51 -6.01 10.02 -1.64
CA LEU A 51 -7.04 9.44 -0.78
C LEU A 51 -6.96 9.98 0.65
N SER A 52 -8.13 10.15 1.27
CA SER A 52 -8.22 10.43 2.71
C SER A 52 -7.99 9.17 3.53
N GLN A 53 -7.56 9.34 4.79
CA GLN A 53 -7.35 8.22 5.72
C GLN A 53 -8.59 7.31 5.85
N ARG A 54 -9.80 7.88 5.82
CA ARG A 54 -11.05 7.11 5.90
C ARG A 54 -11.31 6.24 4.67
N GLN A 55 -10.93 6.70 3.49
CA GLN A 55 -11.05 5.92 2.25
C GLN A 55 -10.06 4.76 2.30
N ILE A 56 -8.79 5.04 2.64
CA ILE A 56 -7.74 4.03 2.74
C ILE A 56 -8.11 2.91 3.75
N ALA A 57 -8.65 3.27 4.92
CA ALA A 57 -9.08 2.29 5.92
C ALA A 57 -10.17 1.35 5.38
N ARG A 58 -11.09 1.89 4.60
CA ARG A 58 -12.19 1.14 3.99
C ARG A 58 -11.67 0.24 2.88
N ASP A 59 -10.83 0.76 2.01
CA ASP A 59 -10.33 0.03 0.83
C ASP A 59 -9.44 -1.15 1.24
N LEU A 60 -8.62 -0.96 2.29
CA LEU A 60 -7.73 -2.00 2.80
C LEU A 60 -8.38 -2.88 3.89
N CYS A 61 -9.63 -2.59 4.29
CA CYS A 61 -10.31 -3.26 5.41
C CYS A 61 -9.46 -3.30 6.70
N VAL A 62 -8.76 -2.20 7.00
CA VAL A 62 -7.89 -2.06 8.17
C VAL A 62 -8.55 -1.18 9.23
N ASP A 63 -8.35 -1.52 10.50
CA ASP A 63 -8.77 -0.67 11.62
C ASP A 63 -8.23 0.78 11.47
N PRO A 64 -9.08 1.82 11.58
CA PRO A 64 -8.64 3.21 11.43
C PRO A 64 -7.53 3.65 12.39
N SER A 65 -7.49 3.10 13.62
CA SER A 65 -6.49 3.44 14.62
C SER A 65 -5.13 2.83 14.26
N LEU A 66 -5.14 1.57 13.78
CA LEU A 66 -3.96 0.92 13.25
C LEU A 66 -3.43 1.67 12.01
N LEU A 67 -4.33 2.00 11.07
CA LEU A 67 -3.97 2.78 9.88
C LEU A 67 -3.36 4.13 10.24
N ALA A 68 -3.93 4.85 11.21
CA ALA A 68 -3.42 6.15 11.63
C ALA A 68 -2.00 6.04 12.21
N ARG A 69 -1.71 4.99 12.98
CA ARG A 69 -0.36 4.70 13.50
C ARG A 69 0.63 4.37 12.39
N ASP A 70 0.21 3.53 11.45
CA ASP A 70 1.03 3.12 10.32
C ASP A 70 1.35 4.30 9.39
N LEU A 71 0.35 5.12 9.05
CA LEU A 71 0.55 6.37 8.31
C LEU A 71 1.48 7.33 9.04
N LYS A 72 1.34 7.48 10.37
CA LYS A 72 2.23 8.35 11.15
C LYS A 72 3.69 7.89 11.04
N ALA A 73 3.94 6.60 11.23
CA ALA A 73 5.28 6.04 11.13
C ALA A 73 5.87 6.22 9.72
N LEU A 74 5.08 6.00 8.67
CA LEU A 74 5.52 6.17 7.29
C LEU A 74 5.82 7.63 6.91
N ILE A 75 5.05 8.59 7.46
CA ILE A 75 5.32 10.02 7.29
C ILE A 75 6.62 10.40 8.00
N GLU A 76 6.83 9.94 9.24
CA GLU A 76 8.06 10.18 10.00
C GLU A 76 9.30 9.61 9.29
N GLN A 77 9.13 8.52 8.53
CA GLN A 77 10.17 7.92 7.69
C GLN A 77 10.34 8.58 6.32
N GLY A 78 9.50 9.56 5.96
CA GLY A 78 9.52 10.23 4.66
C GLY A 78 9.02 9.39 3.49
N LEU A 79 8.29 8.30 3.76
CA LEU A 79 7.76 7.37 2.75
C LEU A 79 6.34 7.72 2.29
N VAL A 80 5.64 8.56 3.06
CA VAL A 80 4.30 9.06 2.74
C VAL A 80 4.25 10.55 3.06
N SER A 81 3.59 11.32 2.21
CA SER A 81 3.35 12.75 2.38
C SER A 81 1.88 13.01 2.70
N ARG A 82 1.65 14.07 3.49
CA ARG A 82 0.33 14.64 3.73
C ARG A 82 0.15 15.88 2.88
N GLU A 83 -0.87 15.87 2.04
CA GLU A 83 -1.31 17.06 1.32
C GLU A 83 -2.60 17.57 1.95
N GLN A 84 -2.55 18.81 2.41
CA GLN A 84 -3.74 19.49 2.94
C GLN A 84 -4.42 20.18 1.76
N ASN A 85 -5.68 19.83 1.48
CA ASN A 85 -6.44 20.57 0.49
C ASN A 85 -6.84 21.93 1.10
N PRO A 86 -6.42 23.08 0.54
CA PRO A 86 -6.74 24.39 1.13
C PRO A 86 -8.24 24.73 1.09
N SER A 87 -9.04 24.01 0.28
CA SER A 87 -10.49 24.24 0.14
C SER A 87 -11.36 23.30 0.99
N ASP A 88 -10.78 22.21 1.51
CA ASP A 88 -11.47 21.21 2.32
C ASP A 88 -10.50 20.72 3.39
N ARG A 89 -10.83 20.81 4.69
CA ARG A 89 -9.95 20.42 5.82
C ARG A 89 -9.57 18.92 5.82
N ARG A 90 -9.95 18.17 4.79
CA ARG A 90 -9.54 16.79 4.55
C ARG A 90 -8.06 16.72 4.18
N VAL A 91 -7.37 15.83 4.88
CA VAL A 91 -5.95 15.52 4.64
C VAL A 91 -5.91 14.33 3.69
N ASN A 92 -5.22 14.53 2.57
CA ASN A 92 -4.98 13.51 1.56
C ASN A 92 -3.56 12.95 1.72
N MET A 93 -3.39 11.68 1.34
CA MET A 93 -2.12 10.97 1.44
C MET A 93 -1.56 10.68 0.04
N SER A 94 -0.25 10.82 -0.13
CA SER A 94 0.48 10.46 -1.35
C SER A 94 1.79 9.75 -0.98
N SER A 95 2.23 8.80 -1.80
CA SER A 95 3.60 8.26 -1.74
C SER A 95 4.46 9.04 -2.75
N PRO A 96 5.75 9.31 -2.48
CA PRO A 96 6.62 10.01 -3.42
C PRO A 96 6.84 9.28 -4.75
#